data_AF-A0A849RW26-F1
#
_entry.id   AF-A0A849RW26-F1
#
_cell.length_a   1.000
_cell.length_b   1.000
_cell.length_c   1.000
_cell.angle_alpha   90.00
_cell.angle_beta   90.00
_cell.angle_gamma   90.00
#
_symmetry.space_group_name_H-M   'P 1'
#
loop_
_entity.id
_entity.type
_entity.pdbx_description
1 polymer ?
#
loop_
_entity_poly.entity_id
_entity_poly.type
_entity_poly.pdbx_seq_one_letter_code
_entity_poly.pdbx_strand_id
1 'polypeptide(L)'
;MMPHANTTVRECPGNLWQFYAVGEVIAIPTNGIVKSNGDAVMGAGLAKDTASRFPDLPKWLGDRLKQFGNVPVYFRALRLITLPTKHDWKDLSSLTLICDSINYCARHILRPEGIPRIYCSHLGCGHGGLHWQTVRDAIATHVDDRFIFVAPPIQE
;
A
#
# COMPACT_ATOMS: atom_id res chain seq x y z
N MET A 1 -24.36 -15.86 -12.45
CA MET A 1 -24.00 -14.49 -12.02
C MET A 1 -23.93 -14.49 -10.51
N MET A 2 -22.74 -14.52 -9.92
CA MET A 2 -22.61 -14.49 -8.46
C MET A 2 -22.93 -13.08 -7.97
N PRO A 3 -23.71 -12.90 -6.89
CA PRO A 3 -23.97 -11.59 -6.32
C PRO A 3 -22.62 -11.00 -5.88
N HIS A 4 -22.28 -9.83 -6.39
CA HIS A 4 -21.13 -9.08 -5.91
C HIS A 4 -21.55 -8.57 -4.52
N ALA A 5 -21.05 -9.22 -3.47
CA ALA A 5 -21.23 -8.74 -2.11
C ALA A 5 -20.73 -7.30 -2.08
N ASN A 6 -21.65 -6.37 -1.79
CA ASN A 6 -21.39 -4.94 -1.75
C ASN A 6 -20.47 -4.69 -0.53
N THR A 7 -19.16 -4.87 -0.73
CA THR A 7 -18.20 -4.80 0.37
C THR A 7 -17.97 -3.34 0.68
N THR A 8 -18.38 -2.93 1.87
CA THR A 8 -18.11 -1.57 2.36
C THR A 8 -16.62 -1.41 2.59
N VAL A 9 -16.01 -0.40 1.96
CA VAL A 9 -14.63 0.01 2.27
C VAL A 9 -14.57 0.38 3.75
N ARG A 10 -13.75 -0.33 4.52
CA ARG A 10 -13.60 -0.14 5.97
C ARG A 10 -12.56 0.93 6.25
N GLU A 11 -12.90 1.87 7.11
CA GLU A 11 -12.05 3.00 7.46
C GLU A 11 -11.98 3.15 8.99
N CYS A 12 -10.85 3.63 9.49
CA CYS A 12 -10.71 4.02 10.89
C CYS A 12 -9.76 5.22 11.04
N PRO A 13 -9.99 6.12 12.01
CA PRO A 13 -9.04 7.17 12.31
C PRO A 13 -7.77 6.60 12.95
N GLY A 14 -6.62 7.21 12.69
CA GLY A 14 -5.37 6.91 13.38
C GLY A 14 -4.12 7.11 12.54
N ASN A 15 -3.04 6.48 12.95
CA ASN A 15 -1.77 6.45 12.23
C ASN A 15 -1.32 5.00 12.02
N LEU A 16 -0.85 4.65 10.83
CA LEU A 16 -0.37 3.30 10.52
C LEU A 16 0.66 2.76 11.52
N TRP A 17 1.53 3.63 12.04
CA TRP A 17 2.55 3.24 13.01
C TRP A 17 1.98 2.81 14.35
N GLN A 18 0.77 3.25 14.72
CA GLN A 18 0.08 2.78 15.93
C GLN A 18 -0.35 1.32 15.76
N PHE A 19 -0.91 0.95 14.60
CA PHE A 19 -1.28 -0.43 14.29
C PHE A 19 -0.04 -1.32 14.16
N TYR A 20 1.02 -0.80 13.53
CA TYR A 20 2.30 -1.50 13.46
C TYR A 20 2.86 -1.83 14.85
N ALA A 21 2.82 -0.87 15.79
CA ALA A 21 3.37 -1.03 17.13
C ALA A 21 2.67 -2.15 17.94
N VAL A 22 1.40 -2.43 17.67
CA VAL A 22 0.62 -3.47 18.36
C VAL A 22 0.60 -4.82 17.65
N GLY A 23 1.45 -5.02 16.64
CA GLY A 23 1.63 -6.34 16.01
C GLY A 23 0.92 -6.52 14.66
N GLU A 24 0.19 -5.53 14.15
CA GLU A 24 -0.57 -5.65 12.90
C GLU A 24 0.32 -5.56 11.64
N VAL A 25 -0.18 -6.09 10.52
CA VAL A 25 0.43 -5.91 9.20
C VAL A 25 -0.02 -4.57 8.62
N ILE A 26 0.92 -3.77 8.13
CA ILE A 26 0.64 -2.50 7.48
C ILE A 26 1.00 -2.53 6.00
N ALA A 27 0.32 -1.72 5.19
CA ALA A 27 0.59 -1.50 3.79
C ALA A 27 0.93 -0.03 3.50
N ILE A 28 1.94 0.18 2.65
CA ILE A 28 2.41 1.51 2.25
C ILE A 28 2.35 1.70 0.73
N PRO A 29 2.04 2.92 0.24
CA PRO A 29 2.08 3.23 -1.18
C PRO A 29 3.52 3.34 -1.68
N THR A 30 3.83 2.73 -2.83
CA THR A 30 5.16 2.78 -3.45
C THR A 30 5.11 3.10 -4.94
N ASN A 31 6.28 3.28 -5.57
CA ASN A 31 6.45 3.42 -7.02
C ASN A 31 7.39 2.34 -7.57
N GLY A 32 7.51 2.27 -8.90
CA GLY A 32 8.27 1.23 -9.60
C GLY A 32 9.73 1.58 -9.92
N ILE A 33 10.25 2.73 -9.50
CA ILE A 33 11.56 3.21 -9.95
C ILE A 33 12.68 2.71 -9.02
N VAL A 34 13.73 2.21 -9.66
CA VAL A 34 14.97 1.80 -9.01
C VAL A 34 16.09 2.77 -9.41
N LYS A 35 16.81 3.30 -8.41
CA LYS A 35 17.97 4.17 -8.60
C LYS A 35 19.15 3.40 -9.21
N SER A 36 20.15 4.13 -9.69
CA SER A 36 21.42 3.55 -10.20
C SER A 36 22.16 2.69 -9.18
N ASN A 37 22.06 3.02 -7.88
CA ASN A 37 22.63 2.23 -6.79
C ASN A 37 21.82 0.96 -6.45
N GLY A 38 20.68 0.75 -7.11
CA GLY A 38 19.85 -0.42 -6.95
C GLY A 38 18.73 -0.31 -5.92
N ASP A 39 18.61 0.79 -5.17
CA ASP A 39 17.50 0.93 -4.23
C ASP A 39 16.25 1.50 -4.92
N ALA A 40 15.07 1.13 -4.39
CA ALA A 40 13.81 1.78 -4.74
C ALA A 40 13.80 3.27 -4.34
N VAL A 41 13.10 4.10 -5.11
CA VAL A 41 12.90 5.52 -4.76
C VAL A 41 11.85 5.66 -3.65
N MET A 42 12.27 6.12 -2.48
CA MET A 42 11.41 6.34 -1.30
C MET A 42 11.68 7.72 -0.66
N GLY A 43 11.58 8.79 -1.46
CA GLY A 43 12.08 10.13 -1.10
C GLY A 43 11.10 11.09 -0.42
N ALA A 44 9.80 10.78 -0.34
CA ALA A 44 8.78 11.65 0.26
C ALA A 44 7.67 10.88 0.98
N GLY A 45 6.93 11.59 1.84
CA GLY A 45 5.77 11.09 2.59
C GLY A 45 6.02 9.79 3.34
N LEU A 46 4.97 8.97 3.41
CA LEU A 46 4.99 7.68 4.13
C LEU A 46 6.08 6.72 3.64
N ALA A 47 6.43 6.74 2.35
CA ALA A 47 7.53 5.92 1.83
C ALA A 47 8.88 6.34 2.45
N LYS A 48 9.16 7.66 2.54
CA LYS A 48 10.36 8.17 3.21
C LYS A 48 10.38 7.84 4.70
N ASP A 49 9.25 8.02 5.37
CA ASP A 49 9.12 7.72 6.79
C ASP A 49 9.36 6.23 7.05
N THR A 50 8.87 5.36 6.16
CA THR A 50 9.10 3.90 6.24
C THR A 50 10.56 3.55 6.00
N ALA A 51 11.20 4.14 4.99
CA ALA A 51 12.63 3.93 4.71
C ALA A 51 13.52 4.42 5.87
N SER A 52 13.11 5.49 6.55
CA SER A 52 13.83 6.00 7.72
C SER A 52 13.74 5.04 8.93
N ARG A 53 12.63 4.32 9.06
CA ARG A 53 12.41 3.30 10.11
C ARG A 53 13.04 1.96 9.77
N PHE A 54 13.09 1.60 8.49
CA PHE A 54 13.66 0.35 7.98
C PHE A 54 14.72 0.67 6.91
N PRO A 55 15.97 0.99 7.31
CA PRO A 55 17.00 1.48 6.39
C PRO A 55 17.34 0.54 5.24
N ASP A 56 17.16 -0.78 5.42
CA ASP A 56 17.43 -1.79 4.39
C ASP A 56 16.29 -1.97 3.38
N LEU A 57 15.08 -1.48 3.70
CA LEU A 57 13.89 -1.65 2.86
C LEU A 57 14.07 -1.12 1.44
N PRO A 58 14.64 0.08 1.20
CA PRO A 58 14.84 0.57 -0.16
C PRO A 58 15.67 -0.40 -1.01
N LYS A 59 16.72 -1.00 -0.43
CA LYS A 59 17.56 -1.99 -1.12
C LYS A 59 16.77 -3.25 -1.43
N TRP A 60 16.07 -3.81 -0.44
CA TRP A 60 15.27 -5.02 -0.63
C TRP A 60 14.13 -4.82 -1.62
N LEU A 61 13.43 -3.68 -1.57
CA LEU A 61 12.39 -3.35 -2.53
C LEU A 61 12.96 -3.14 -3.94
N GLY A 62 14.12 -2.49 -4.05
CA GLY A 62 14.81 -2.32 -5.33
C GLY A 62 15.16 -3.65 -5.99
N ASP A 63 15.64 -4.64 -5.22
CA ASP A 63 15.90 -5.99 -5.71
C ASP A 63 14.61 -6.68 -6.20
N ARG A 64 13.50 -6.51 -5.47
CA ARG A 64 12.19 -7.07 -5.86
C ARG A 64 11.60 -6.41 -7.09
N LEU A 65 11.73 -5.09 -7.23
CA LEU A 65 11.32 -4.35 -8.42
C LEU A 65 12.08 -4.82 -9.67
N LYS A 66 13.40 -5.04 -9.56
CA LYS A 66 14.19 -5.61 -10.66
C LYS A 66 13.78 -7.02 -11.04
N GLN A 67 13.42 -7.84 -10.05
CA GLN A 67 13.11 -9.25 -10.27
C GLN A 67 11.68 -9.48 -10.79
N PHE A 68 10.70 -8.74 -10.28
CA PHE A 68 9.28 -9.02 -10.48
C PHE A 68 8.49 -7.83 -11.05
N GLY A 69 9.14 -6.68 -11.23
CA GLY A 69 8.47 -5.45 -11.62
C GLY A 69 7.70 -4.79 -10.48
N ASN A 70 6.87 -3.81 -10.84
CA ASN A 70 6.13 -2.96 -9.91
C ASN A 70 4.85 -3.63 -9.39
N VAL A 71 5.01 -4.66 -8.57
CA VAL A 71 3.92 -5.44 -7.96
C VAL A 71 3.98 -5.37 -6.43
N PRO A 72 2.87 -5.64 -5.71
CA PRO A 72 2.89 -5.75 -4.27
C PRO A 72 3.90 -6.78 -3.76
N VAL A 73 4.60 -6.44 -2.67
CA VAL A 73 5.60 -7.31 -2.02
C VAL A 73 5.32 -7.37 -0.53
N TYR A 74 5.36 -8.57 0.03
CA TYR A 74 5.30 -8.77 1.48
C TYR A 74 6.69 -9.01 2.09
N PHE A 75 7.13 -8.07 2.93
CA PHE A 75 8.32 -8.20 3.76
C PHE A 75 7.91 -8.75 5.13
N ARG A 76 7.79 -10.07 5.24
CA ARG A 76 7.26 -10.75 6.44
C ARG A 76 7.96 -10.37 7.74
N ALA A 77 9.29 -10.29 7.73
CA ALA A 77 10.08 -9.88 8.89
C ALA A 77 9.76 -8.45 9.37
N LEU A 78 9.26 -7.60 8.46
CA LEU A 78 8.88 -6.22 8.76
C LEU A 78 7.37 -6.05 8.99
N ARG A 79 6.54 -7.10 8.85
CA ARG A 79 5.06 -7.00 8.83
C ARG A 79 4.57 -5.86 7.91
N LEU A 80 5.24 -5.70 6.76
CA LEU A 80 5.04 -4.59 5.84
C LEU A 80 4.75 -5.13 4.44
N ILE A 81 3.67 -4.63 3.82
CA ILE A 81 3.34 -4.87 2.42
C ILE A 81 3.52 -3.56 1.63
N THR A 82 4.11 -3.63 0.45
CA THR A 82 4.09 -2.52 -0.49
C THR A 82 2.88 -2.63 -1.41
N LEU A 83 2.23 -1.50 -1.68
CA LEU A 83 1.15 -1.39 -2.66
C LEU A 83 1.55 -0.32 -3.67
N PRO A 84 2.00 -0.69 -4.88
CA PRO A 84 2.27 0.27 -5.94
C PRO A 84 1.07 1.19 -6.20
N THR A 85 1.31 2.50 -6.21
CA THR A 85 0.29 3.49 -6.61
C THR A 85 0.78 4.37 -7.75
N LYS A 86 2.07 4.35 -8.07
CA LYS A 86 2.69 5.06 -9.18
C LYS A 86 3.61 4.15 -9.99
N HIS A 87 3.78 4.46 -11.27
CA HIS A 87 4.85 3.87 -12.08
C HIS A 87 6.16 4.62 -11.85
N ASP A 88 6.17 5.94 -12.04
CA ASP A 88 7.26 6.83 -11.65
C ASP A 88 6.89 7.66 -10.41
N TRP A 89 7.84 7.91 -9.52
CA TRP A 89 7.61 8.75 -8.32
C TRP A 89 7.23 10.20 -8.67
N LYS A 90 7.64 10.70 -9.85
CA LYS A 90 7.33 12.04 -10.35
C LYS A 90 5.88 12.20 -10.81
N ASP A 91 5.22 11.10 -11.16
CA ASP A 91 3.86 11.13 -11.70
C ASP A 91 2.80 11.23 -10.59
N LEU A 92 1.57 11.54 -10.98
CA LEU A 92 0.41 11.32 -10.12
C LEU A 92 0.13 9.82 -9.95
N SER A 93 -0.63 9.46 -8.92
CA SER A 93 -1.00 8.06 -8.70
C SER A 93 -2.05 7.59 -9.72
N SER A 94 -1.96 6.32 -10.10
CA SER A 94 -2.86 5.66 -11.05
C SER A 94 -3.93 4.87 -10.30
N LEU A 95 -5.21 5.19 -10.53
CA LEU A 95 -6.33 4.42 -9.97
C LEU A 95 -6.29 2.96 -10.41
N THR A 96 -5.98 2.71 -11.68
CA THR A 96 -5.84 1.35 -12.23
C THR A 96 -4.76 0.57 -11.46
N LEU A 97 -3.58 1.18 -11.26
CA LEU A 97 -2.49 0.53 -10.54
C LEU A 97 -2.84 0.26 -9.07
N ILE A 98 -3.60 1.16 -8.43
CA ILE A 98 -4.10 0.95 -7.06
C ILE A 98 -5.05 -0.26 -7.02
N CYS A 99 -6.03 -0.32 -7.91
CA CYS A 99 -6.98 -1.43 -7.98
C CYS A 99 -6.26 -2.76 -8.26
N ASP A 100 -5.32 -2.78 -9.21
CA ASP A 100 -4.50 -3.95 -9.53
C ASP A 100 -3.65 -4.40 -8.34
N SER A 101 -3.04 -3.46 -7.63
CA SER A 101 -2.24 -3.74 -6.43
C SER A 101 -3.08 -4.34 -5.30
N ILE A 102 -4.31 -3.84 -5.09
CA ILE A 102 -5.24 -4.40 -4.10
C ILE A 102 -5.63 -5.82 -4.49
N ASN A 103 -6.06 -6.04 -5.73
CA ASN A 103 -6.45 -7.37 -6.22
C ASN A 103 -5.30 -8.37 -6.09
N TYR A 104 -4.10 -7.97 -6.50
CA TYR A 104 -2.91 -8.80 -6.41
C TYR A 104 -2.58 -9.14 -4.95
N CYS A 105 -2.57 -8.14 -4.07
CA CYS A 105 -2.31 -8.33 -2.65
C CYS A 105 -3.32 -9.29 -2.03
N ALA A 106 -4.62 -9.08 -2.27
CA ALA A 106 -5.69 -9.93 -1.74
C ALA A 106 -5.54 -11.41 -2.15
N ARG A 107 -5.17 -11.66 -3.42
CA ARG A 107 -5.11 -13.01 -4.01
C ARG A 107 -3.79 -13.72 -3.75
N HIS A 108 -2.67 -13.02 -3.86
CA HIS A 108 -1.33 -13.61 -3.89
C HIS A 108 -0.53 -13.40 -2.61
N ILE A 109 -0.97 -12.50 -1.73
CA ILE A 109 -0.31 -12.25 -0.45
C ILE A 109 -1.24 -12.62 0.71
N LEU A 110 -2.35 -11.89 0.88
CA LEU A 110 -3.17 -12.04 2.09
C LEU A 110 -3.77 -13.44 2.23
N ARG A 111 -4.28 -14.01 1.13
CA ARG A 111 -4.92 -15.33 1.14
C ARG A 111 -3.91 -16.47 1.38
N PRO A 112 -2.79 -16.58 0.65
CA PRO A 112 -1.80 -17.63 0.89
C PRO A 112 -1.12 -17.52 2.26
N GLU A 113 -0.90 -16.30 2.75
CA GLU A 113 -0.25 -16.05 4.04
C GLU A 113 -1.20 -16.20 5.24
N GLY A 114 -2.50 -16.34 5.00
CA GLY A 114 -3.49 -16.37 6.07
C GLY A 114 -3.55 -15.06 6.87
N ILE A 115 -3.22 -13.92 6.26
CA ILE A 115 -3.24 -12.62 6.94
C ILE A 115 -4.71 -12.20 7.11
N PRO A 116 -5.22 -12.11 8.35
CA PRO A 116 -6.64 -11.84 8.59
C PRO A 116 -7.00 -10.37 8.39
N ARG A 117 -6.01 -9.47 8.43
CA ARG A 117 -6.20 -8.03 8.37
C ARG A 117 -4.93 -7.30 7.95
N ILE A 118 -5.11 -6.22 7.19
CA ILE A 118 -4.06 -5.29 6.77
C ILE A 118 -4.54 -3.85 6.92
N TYR A 119 -3.66 -2.99 7.43
CA TYR A 119 -3.92 -1.56 7.58
C TYR A 119 -3.21 -0.77 6.50
N CYS A 120 -3.95 -0.03 5.70
CA CYS A 120 -3.44 0.75 4.57
C CYS A 120 -3.60 2.25 4.85
N SER A 121 -2.71 3.10 4.35
CA SER A 121 -3.02 4.53 4.26
C SER A 121 -4.07 4.77 3.17
N HIS A 122 -4.60 6.00 3.08
CA HIS A 122 -5.33 6.43 1.89
C HIS A 122 -4.42 6.41 0.65
N LEU A 123 -4.54 5.37 -0.17
CA LEU A 123 -3.63 5.07 -1.28
C LEU A 123 -3.71 6.13 -2.36
N GLY A 124 -2.55 6.57 -2.87
CA GLY A 124 -2.48 7.56 -3.94
C GLY A 124 -2.94 8.98 -3.57
N CYS A 125 -3.25 9.23 -2.29
CA CYS A 125 -3.52 10.57 -1.78
C CYS A 125 -2.23 11.33 -1.40
N GLY A 126 -2.35 12.60 -1.00
CA GLY A 126 -1.22 13.45 -0.64
C GLY A 126 -0.29 13.68 -1.84
N HIS A 127 0.94 13.17 -1.78
CA HIS A 127 1.90 13.22 -2.90
C HIS A 127 1.44 12.50 -4.17
N GLY A 128 0.40 11.67 -4.10
CA GLY A 128 -0.19 11.02 -5.27
C GLY A 128 -1.25 11.85 -6.00
N GLY A 129 -1.74 12.93 -5.38
CA GLY A 129 -2.68 13.89 -5.97
C GLY A 129 -4.12 13.40 -6.15
N LEU A 130 -4.47 12.18 -5.73
CA LEU A 130 -5.85 11.70 -5.78
C LEU A 130 -6.64 12.15 -4.54
N HIS A 131 -7.93 12.40 -4.73
CA HIS A 131 -8.88 12.60 -3.64
C HIS A 131 -9.35 11.24 -3.10
N TRP A 132 -9.41 11.10 -1.78
CA TRP A 132 -9.72 9.81 -1.15
C TRP A 132 -11.08 9.26 -1.60
N GLN A 133 -12.12 10.08 -1.71
CA GLN A 133 -13.42 9.63 -2.20
C GLN A 133 -13.32 8.94 -3.58
N THR A 134 -12.53 9.49 -4.49
CA THR A 134 -12.32 8.90 -5.82
C THR A 134 -11.63 7.53 -5.74
N VAL A 135 -10.64 7.40 -4.87
CA VAL A 135 -9.93 6.12 -4.64
C VAL A 135 -10.88 5.12 -4.00
N ARG A 136 -11.59 5.53 -2.95
CA ARG A 136 -12.56 4.73 -2.21
C ARG A 136 -13.62 4.13 -3.14
N ASP A 137 -14.18 4.94 -4.03
CA ASP A 137 -15.18 4.48 -4.99
C ASP A 137 -14.58 3.50 -6.02
N ALA A 138 -13.35 3.75 -6.48
CA ALA A 138 -12.67 2.88 -7.42
C ALA A 138 -12.34 1.49 -6.82
N ILE A 139 -11.94 1.44 -5.54
CA ILE A 139 -11.50 0.19 -4.90
C ILE A 139 -12.65 -0.63 -4.29
N ALA A 140 -13.86 -0.10 -4.23
CA ALA A 140 -14.99 -0.72 -3.52
C ALA A 140 -15.33 -2.15 -3.98
N THR A 141 -15.07 -2.47 -5.26
CA THR A 141 -15.28 -3.82 -5.84
C THR A 141 -14.03 -4.70 -5.81
N HIS A 142 -12.89 -4.18 -5.33
CA HIS A 142 -11.59 -4.84 -5.31
C HIS A 142 -11.13 -5.22 -3.91
N VAL A 143 -11.60 -4.50 -2.88
CA VAL A 143 -11.27 -4.80 -1.48
C VAL A 143 -12.17 -5.89 -0.92
N ASP A 144 -11.64 -6.63 0.04
CA ASP A 144 -12.41 -7.49 0.93
C ASP A 144 -12.31 -7.02 2.39
N ASP A 145 -12.92 -7.78 3.31
CA ASP A 145 -13.05 -7.46 4.72
C ASP A 145 -11.71 -7.35 5.49
N ARG A 146 -10.61 -7.80 4.89
CA ARG A 146 -9.27 -7.75 5.46
C ARG A 146 -8.63 -6.38 5.35
N PHE A 147 -9.05 -5.54 4.39
CA PHE A 147 -8.48 -4.21 4.20
C PHE A 147 -9.14 -3.18 5.12
N ILE A 148 -8.32 -2.44 5.87
CA ILE A 148 -8.76 -1.30 6.68
C ILE A 148 -7.93 -0.08 6.30
N PHE A 149 -8.60 0.98 5.86
CA PHE A 149 -7.94 2.22 5.47
C PHE A 149 -7.89 3.20 6.64
N VAL A 150 -6.67 3.59 6.99
CA VAL A 150 -6.39 4.47 8.12
C VAL A 150 -6.42 5.91 7.65
N ALA A 151 -7.44 6.63 8.07
CA ALA A 151 -7.55 8.07 7.87
C ALA A 151 -6.66 8.76 8.91
N PRO A 152 -5.79 9.72 8.50
CA PRO A 152 -5.11 10.55 9.49
C PRO A 152 -6.15 11.24 10.38
N PRO A 153 -5.86 11.47 11.67
CA PRO A 153 -6.76 12.22 12.54
C PRO A 153 -7.09 13.56 11.87
N ILE A 154 -8.37 13.94 11.89
CA ILE A 154 -8.76 15.31 11.54
C ILE A 154 -8.02 16.21 12.53
N GLN A 155 -7.15 17.08 12.02
CA GLN A 155 -6.57 18.14 12.84
C GLN A 155 -7.70 19.11 13.13
N GLU A 156 -8.07 19.24 14.41
CA GLU A 156 -8.91 20.34 14.90
C GLU A 156 -8.21 21.69 14.73
#